data_AF-A0A959SXF2-F1
#
_entry.id   AF-A0A959SXF2-F1
#
_cell.length_a   1.000
_cell.length_b   1.000
_cell.length_c   1.000
_cell.angle_alpha   90.00
_cell.angle_beta   90.00
_cell.angle_gamma   90.00
#
_symmetry.space_group_name_H-M   'P 1'
#
loop_
_entity.id
_entity.type
_entity.pdbx_description
1 polymer ?
#
loop_
_entity_poly.entity_id
_entity_poly.type
_entity_poly.pdbx_seq_one_letter_code
_entity_poly.pdbx_strand_id
1 'polypeptide(L)'
;MNLKKILYKFLYKPGTKKIYWEKVISSSAVVVAFIVIVIVSQKNVNEKKAKLEKYSKYTIGITIRSYKNIKGGRHIKFEYEVNDEKFKNSTTWPWVNNTVITNGGRYIVQYDSTNPSNSKAFFNCPVPDYIDDAPANGWSKAPTECSK
;
A
#
# COMPACT_ATOMS: atom_id res chain seq x y z
N MET A 1 28.64 17.28 -14.34
CA MET A 1 29.38 16.69 -13.20
C MET A 1 29.70 15.22 -13.52
N ASN A 2 30.98 14.80 -13.51
CA ASN A 2 31.40 13.50 -14.05
C ASN A 2 31.48 12.43 -12.94
N LEU A 3 30.51 11.51 -12.93
CA LEU A 3 30.33 10.47 -11.89
C LEU A 3 31.59 9.61 -11.67
N LYS A 4 32.33 9.30 -12.75
CA LYS A 4 33.57 8.52 -12.69
C LYS A 4 34.65 9.22 -11.87
N LYS A 5 34.75 10.55 -12.01
CA LYS A 5 35.76 11.37 -11.31
C LYS A 5 35.46 11.48 -9.81
N ILE A 6 34.17 11.45 -9.44
CA ILE A 6 33.71 11.42 -8.05
C ILE A 6 34.00 10.06 -7.40
N LEU A 7 33.62 8.97 -8.06
CA LEU A 7 33.89 7.61 -7.60
C LEU A 7 35.39 7.36 -7.42
N TYR A 8 36.21 7.83 -8.36
CA TYR A 8 37.66 7.69 -8.28
C TYR A 8 38.26 8.42 -7.06
N LYS A 9 37.88 9.68 -6.82
CA LYS A 9 38.30 10.42 -5.63
C LYS A 9 37.81 9.81 -4.31
N PHE A 10 36.66 9.12 -4.34
CA PHE A 10 36.07 8.53 -3.14
C PHE A 10 36.75 7.20 -2.76
N LEU A 11 37.08 6.37 -3.76
CA LEU A 11 37.62 5.03 -3.57
C LEU A 11 39.16 4.98 -3.48
N TYR A 12 39.88 5.95 -4.06
CA TYR A 12 41.34 5.94 -4.14
C TYR A 12 42.00 7.07 -3.34
N LYS A 13 43.11 6.77 -2.65
CA LYS A 13 43.95 7.75 -1.94
C LYS A 13 44.55 8.76 -2.94
N PRO A 14 44.41 10.08 -2.71
CA PRO A 14 44.91 11.09 -3.66
C PRO A 14 46.42 10.94 -3.88
N GLY A 15 46.85 10.99 -5.15
CA GLY A 15 48.25 10.81 -5.53
C GLY A 15 48.74 9.35 -5.52
N THR A 16 47.90 8.36 -5.22
CA THR A 16 48.28 6.94 -5.25
C THR A 16 47.20 6.08 -5.92
N LYS A 17 47.58 4.88 -6.41
CA LYS A 17 46.62 3.86 -6.86
C LYS A 17 46.09 2.98 -5.70
N LYS A 18 46.32 3.34 -4.44
CA LYS A 18 45.88 2.54 -3.28
C LYS A 18 44.41 2.81 -2.96
N ILE A 19 43.64 1.73 -2.81
CA ILE A 19 42.21 1.76 -2.47
C ILE A 19 42.02 2.02 -0.97
N TYR A 20 40.99 2.79 -0.61
CA TYR A 20 40.51 2.90 0.78
C TYR A 20 39.66 1.68 1.16
N TRP A 21 40.29 0.53 1.45
CA TRP A 21 39.57 -0.71 1.80
C TRP A 21 38.56 -0.55 2.94
N GLU A 22 38.88 0.25 3.96
CA GLU A 22 37.96 0.60 5.05
C GLU A 22 36.68 1.26 4.54
N LYS A 23 36.79 2.20 3.59
CA LYS A 23 35.63 2.86 2.97
C LYS A 23 34.84 1.94 2.06
N VAL A 24 35.51 0.99 1.39
CA VAL A 24 34.85 -0.03 0.57
C VAL A 24 34.03 -0.96 1.45
N ILE A 25 34.59 -1.43 2.56
CA ILE A 25 33.91 -2.31 3.53
C ILE A 25 32.74 -1.57 4.19
N SER A 26 32.91 -0.32 4.61
CA SER A 26 31.82 0.46 5.20
C SER A 26 30.70 0.72 4.17
N SER A 27 31.06 1.01 2.92
CA SER A 27 30.07 1.25 1.86
C SER A 27 29.32 -0.04 1.48
N SER A 28 30.00 -1.18 1.43
CA SER A 28 29.34 -2.46 1.13
C SER A 28 28.39 -2.88 2.25
N ALA A 29 28.75 -2.66 3.53
CA ALA A 29 27.86 -2.93 4.66
C ALA A 29 26.55 -2.15 4.57
N VAL A 30 26.59 -0.86 4.19
CA VAL A 30 25.39 -0.03 4.00
C VAL A 30 24.51 -0.57 2.86
N VAL A 31 25.12 -0.99 1.75
CA VAL A 31 24.38 -1.57 0.62
C VAL A 31 23.70 -2.87 1.03
N VAL A 32 24.40 -3.75 1.76
CA VAL A 32 23.83 -5.01 2.25
C VAL A 32 22.65 -4.75 3.20
N ALA A 33 22.80 -3.82 4.15
CA ALA A 33 21.72 -3.44 5.05
C ALA A 33 20.49 -2.92 4.29
N PHE A 34 20.69 -2.09 3.26
CA PHE A 34 19.61 -1.59 2.43
C PHE A 34 18.88 -2.71 1.66
N ILE A 35 19.62 -3.68 1.11
CA ILE A 35 19.04 -4.85 0.43
C ILE A 35 18.18 -5.67 1.39
N VAL A 36 18.66 -5.92 2.61
CA VAL A 36 17.89 -6.64 3.64
C VAL A 36 16.58 -5.92 3.95
N ILE A 37 16.61 -4.59 4.13
CA ILE A 37 15.40 -3.79 4.37
C ILE A 37 14.40 -3.94 3.21
N VAL A 38 14.88 -3.90 1.96
CA VAL A 38 14.03 -4.08 0.77
C VAL A 38 13.38 -5.46 0.76
N ILE A 39 14.13 -6.52 1.04
CA ILE A 39 13.61 -7.90 1.08
C ILE A 39 12.54 -8.06 2.16
N VAL A 40 12.81 -7.58 3.39
CA VAL A 40 11.85 -7.65 4.50
C VAL A 40 10.58 -6.86 4.18
N SER A 41 10.72 -5.66 3.61
CA SER A 41 9.59 -4.83 3.19
C SER A 41 8.72 -5.53 2.14
N GLN A 42 9.33 -6.14 1.12
CA GLN A 42 8.59 -6.90 0.10
C GLN A 42 7.87 -8.11 0.69
N LYS A 43 8.53 -8.87 1.57
CA LYS A 43 7.92 -10.01 2.25
C LYS A 43 6.69 -9.59 3.05
N ASN A 44 6.77 -8.51 3.82
CA ASN A 44 5.64 -7.99 4.59
C ASN A 44 4.45 -7.58 3.70
N VAL A 45 4.71 -6.96 2.55
CA VAL A 45 3.66 -6.61 1.58
C VAL A 45 3.02 -7.85 0.97
N ASN A 46 3.83 -8.85 0.60
CA ASN A 46 3.34 -10.09 0.00
C ASN A 46 2.54 -10.92 1.01
N GLU A 47 2.96 -10.99 2.27
CA GLU A 47 2.20 -11.66 3.32
C GLU A 47 0.86 -11.00 3.58
N LYS A 48 0.80 -9.65 3.61
CA LYS A 48 -0.48 -8.92 3.73
C LYS A 48 -1.42 -9.22 2.57
N LYS A 49 -0.90 -9.25 1.34
CA LYS A 49 -1.68 -9.61 0.14
C LYS A 49 -2.17 -11.06 0.22
N ALA A 50 -1.29 -12.00 0.56
CA ALA A 50 -1.64 -13.42 0.67
C ALA A 50 -2.71 -13.67 1.74
N LYS A 51 -2.61 -13.01 2.90
CA LYS A 51 -3.63 -13.09 3.95
C LYS A 51 -4.95 -12.45 3.54
N LEU A 52 -4.89 -11.27 2.89
CA LEU A 52 -6.08 -10.60 2.37
C LEU A 52 -6.84 -11.48 1.37
N GLU A 53 -6.14 -12.24 0.54
CA GLU A 53 -6.77 -13.18 -0.39
C GLU A 53 -7.27 -14.45 0.29
N LYS A 54 -6.45 -15.05 1.16
CA LYS A 54 -6.75 -16.32 1.84
C LYS A 54 -7.93 -16.22 2.82
N TYR A 55 -8.01 -15.13 3.57
CA TYR A 55 -9.01 -14.90 4.61
C TYR A 55 -9.98 -13.78 4.23
N SER A 56 -10.22 -13.63 2.92
CA SER A 56 -11.04 -12.56 2.37
C SER A 56 -12.47 -12.61 2.86
N LYS A 57 -12.94 -11.46 3.33
CA LYS A 57 -14.35 -11.13 3.48
C LYS A 57 -14.62 -9.75 2.91
N TYR A 58 -15.89 -9.46 2.68
CA TYR A 58 -16.33 -8.25 2.01
C TYR A 58 -17.32 -7.48 2.87
N THR A 59 -17.24 -6.16 2.88
CA THR A 59 -18.19 -5.27 3.55
C THR A 59 -18.38 -4.01 2.70
N ILE A 60 -19.21 -3.08 3.19
CA ILE A 60 -19.40 -1.77 2.60
C ILE A 60 -18.47 -0.78 3.27
N GLY A 61 -17.69 -0.07 2.47
CA GLY A 61 -16.92 1.08 2.90
C GLY A 61 -17.51 2.38 2.40
N ILE A 62 -17.38 3.42 3.20
CA ILE A 62 -17.84 4.77 2.93
C ILE A 62 -16.62 5.67 2.73
N THR A 63 -16.55 6.38 1.62
CA THR A 63 -15.51 7.39 1.40
C THR A 63 -15.76 8.61 2.28
N ILE A 64 -14.72 9.04 2.98
CA ILE A 64 -14.78 10.20 3.87
C ILE A 64 -14.35 11.46 3.12
N ARG A 65 -13.18 11.38 2.47
CA ARG A 65 -12.60 12.52 1.73
C ARG A 65 -11.52 12.05 0.78
N SER A 66 -11.20 12.91 -0.19
CA SER A 66 -9.92 12.85 -0.91
C SER A 66 -8.95 13.90 -0.40
N TYR A 67 -7.65 13.61 -0.45
CA TYR A 67 -6.59 14.56 -0.06
C TYR A 67 -5.33 14.35 -0.92
N LYS A 68 -4.51 15.38 -1.05
CA LYS A 68 -3.15 15.25 -1.64
C LYS A 68 -2.15 15.04 -0.51
N ASN A 69 -1.24 14.09 -0.69
CA ASN A 69 -0.12 13.92 0.23
C ASN A 69 1.01 14.93 -0.10
N ILE A 70 1.99 15.04 0.80
CA ILE A 70 3.17 15.94 0.63
C ILE A 70 3.96 15.59 -0.65
N LYS A 71 3.89 14.33 -1.10
CA LYS A 71 4.55 13.83 -2.31
C LYS A 71 3.72 14.04 -3.59
N GLY A 72 2.62 14.80 -3.52
CA GLY A 72 1.75 15.15 -4.66
C GLY A 72 0.73 14.08 -5.09
N GLY A 73 0.78 12.88 -4.51
CA GLY A 73 -0.19 11.82 -4.79
C GLY A 73 -1.56 12.13 -4.19
N ARG A 74 -2.64 11.94 -4.98
CA ARG A 74 -4.02 12.03 -4.49
C ARG A 74 -4.39 10.70 -3.83
N HIS A 75 -5.02 10.78 -2.66
CA HIS A 75 -5.47 9.65 -1.84
C HIS A 75 -6.95 9.80 -1.52
N ILE A 76 -7.61 8.67 -1.29
CA ILE A 76 -8.98 8.60 -0.81
C ILE A 76 -8.94 7.93 0.56
N LYS A 77 -9.54 8.60 1.55
CA LYS A 77 -9.76 8.04 2.88
C LYS A 77 -11.16 7.43 2.91
N PHE A 78 -11.28 6.24 3.45
CA PHE A 78 -12.54 5.53 3.62
C PHE A 78 -12.60 4.87 5.00
N GLU A 79 -13.81 4.58 5.46
CA GLU A 79 -14.09 3.80 6.65
C GLU A 79 -15.09 2.69 6.36
N TYR A 80 -15.08 1.65 7.18
CA TYR A 80 -15.97 0.50 7.08
C TYR A 80 -16.11 -0.11 8.48
N GLU A 81 -17.15 -0.93 8.64
CA GLU A 81 -17.50 -1.55 9.91
C GLU A 81 -17.51 -3.07 9.77
N VAL A 82 -16.99 -3.76 10.78
CA VAL A 82 -16.99 -5.21 10.90
C VAL A 82 -17.23 -5.54 12.38
N ASN A 83 -18.27 -6.31 12.68
CA ASN A 83 -18.69 -6.67 14.04
C ASN A 83 -18.73 -5.45 15.00
N ASP A 84 -19.40 -4.37 14.58
CA ASP A 84 -19.54 -3.10 15.33
C ASP A 84 -18.22 -2.34 15.58
N GLU A 85 -17.10 -2.81 15.01
CA GLU A 85 -15.81 -2.12 15.08
C GLU A 85 -15.53 -1.34 13.78
N LYS A 86 -15.20 -0.06 13.93
CA LYS A 86 -14.92 0.85 12.82
C LYS A 86 -13.45 0.86 12.46
N PHE A 87 -13.16 0.60 11.20
CA PHE A 87 -11.83 0.65 10.63
C PHE A 87 -11.70 1.79 9.64
N LYS A 88 -10.50 2.40 9.58
CA LYS A 88 -10.20 3.48 8.64
C LYS A 88 -8.96 3.14 7.85
N ASN A 89 -9.02 3.39 6.55
CA ASN A 89 -7.86 3.16 5.68
C ASN A 89 -7.82 4.23 4.58
N SER A 90 -6.72 4.28 3.85
CA SER A 90 -6.53 5.18 2.73
C SER A 90 -5.79 4.48 1.61
N THR A 91 -6.17 4.78 0.38
CA THR A 91 -5.44 4.28 -0.79
C THR A 91 -5.27 5.39 -1.82
N THR A 92 -4.30 5.18 -2.70
CA THR A 92 -4.02 6.08 -3.81
C THR A 92 -5.24 6.17 -4.73
N TRP A 93 -5.49 7.36 -5.27
CA TRP A 93 -6.55 7.59 -6.24
C TRP A 93 -6.40 6.63 -7.44
N PRO A 94 -7.47 5.90 -7.82
CA PRO A 94 -7.41 5.03 -8.99
C PRO A 94 -7.26 5.91 -10.24
N TRP A 95 -6.14 5.75 -10.96
CA TRP A 95 -5.86 6.52 -12.18
C TRP A 95 -6.93 6.36 -13.26
N VAL A 96 -7.63 5.22 -13.27
CA VAL A 96 -8.55 4.82 -14.33
C VAL A 96 -9.96 5.37 -14.13
N ASN A 97 -10.29 5.91 -12.95
CA ASN A 97 -11.67 6.25 -12.64
C ASN A 97 -11.80 7.64 -11.99
N ASN A 98 -12.27 8.62 -12.77
CA ASN A 98 -12.54 9.97 -12.29
C ASN A 98 -13.94 10.11 -11.65
N THR A 99 -14.70 9.01 -11.60
CA THR A 99 -16.09 8.96 -11.12
C THR A 99 -16.21 8.60 -9.64
N VAL A 100 -15.09 8.45 -8.92
CA VAL A 100 -15.13 8.09 -7.51
C VAL A 100 -15.78 9.22 -6.70
N ILE A 101 -16.90 8.90 -6.06
CA ILE A 101 -17.59 9.76 -5.11
C ILE A 101 -16.71 9.83 -3.86
N THR A 102 -16.10 10.99 -3.64
CA THR A 102 -15.07 11.15 -2.60
C THR A 102 -15.60 11.42 -1.20
N ASN A 103 -16.90 11.72 -1.09
CA ASN A 103 -17.58 11.99 0.16
C ASN A 103 -18.92 11.25 0.15
N GLY A 104 -19.10 10.31 1.07
CA GLY A 104 -20.31 9.49 1.19
C GLY A 104 -20.47 8.38 0.14
N GLY A 105 -19.47 8.16 -0.71
CA GLY A 105 -19.52 7.09 -1.72
C GLY A 105 -19.42 5.71 -1.09
N ARG A 106 -20.33 4.80 -1.47
CA ARG A 106 -20.42 3.43 -0.94
C ARG A 106 -19.74 2.46 -1.90
N TYR A 107 -18.74 1.74 -1.43
CA TYR A 107 -17.92 0.84 -2.25
C TYR A 107 -17.68 -0.48 -1.53
N ILE A 108 -17.46 -1.55 -2.31
CA ILE A 108 -17.05 -2.83 -1.73
C ILE A 108 -15.64 -2.70 -1.15
N VAL A 109 -15.48 -3.17 0.09
CA VAL A 109 -14.19 -3.30 0.77
C VAL A 109 -13.93 -4.77 1.02
N GLN A 110 -12.82 -5.28 0.50
CA GLN A 110 -12.26 -6.56 0.92
C GLN A 110 -11.37 -6.34 2.13
N TYR A 111 -11.51 -7.20 3.13
CA TYR A 111 -10.67 -7.19 4.33
C TYR A 111 -10.25 -8.61 4.71
N ASP A 112 -9.15 -8.70 5.44
CA ASP A 112 -8.66 -9.94 6.04
C ASP A 112 -9.44 -10.20 7.34
N SER A 113 -10.24 -11.26 7.38
CA SER A 113 -11.04 -11.58 8.57
C SER A 113 -10.23 -11.91 9.83
N THR A 114 -8.93 -12.20 9.71
CA THR A 114 -8.03 -12.39 10.85
C THR A 114 -7.40 -11.08 11.34
N ASN A 115 -7.41 -10.04 10.50
CA ASN A 115 -6.92 -8.71 10.81
C ASN A 115 -7.66 -7.67 9.93
N PRO A 116 -8.84 -7.19 10.35
CA PRO A 116 -9.68 -6.35 9.49
C PRO A 116 -8.99 -5.07 9.02
N SER A 117 -8.01 -4.54 9.78
CA SER A 117 -7.20 -3.39 9.37
C SER A 117 -6.44 -3.59 8.05
N ASN A 118 -6.18 -4.83 7.65
CA ASN A 118 -5.66 -5.16 6.33
C ASN A 118 -6.82 -5.22 5.32
N SER A 119 -6.99 -4.17 4.52
CA SER A 119 -8.13 -4.03 3.61
C SER A 119 -7.79 -3.32 2.30
N LYS A 120 -8.65 -3.53 1.30
CA LYS A 120 -8.61 -2.92 -0.04
C LYS A 120 -10.04 -2.52 -0.45
N ALA A 121 -10.23 -1.26 -0.82
CA ALA A 121 -11.49 -0.77 -1.39
C ALA A 121 -11.50 -0.90 -2.93
N PHE A 122 -12.64 -1.29 -3.50
CA PHE A 122 -12.87 -1.39 -4.95
C PHE A 122 -13.70 -0.20 -5.44
N PHE A 123 -13.03 0.92 -5.76
CA PHE A 123 -13.71 2.14 -6.21
C PHE A 123 -14.27 2.07 -7.64
N ASN A 124 -13.94 1.01 -8.38
CA ASN A 124 -14.59 0.64 -9.64
C ASN A 124 -15.91 -0.11 -9.42
N CYS A 125 -16.24 -0.45 -8.19
CA CYS A 125 -17.39 -1.28 -7.83
C CYS A 125 -18.24 -0.59 -6.75
N PRO A 126 -19.06 0.42 -7.14
CA PRO A 126 -20.00 1.04 -6.21
C PRO A 126 -21.03 0.01 -5.73
N VAL A 127 -21.49 0.17 -4.50
CA VAL A 127 -22.55 -0.66 -3.93
C VAL A 127 -23.89 -0.17 -4.51
N PRO A 128 -24.69 -1.06 -5.12
CA PRO A 128 -26.02 -0.70 -5.61
C PRO A 128 -26.96 -0.27 -4.48
N ASP A 129 -27.91 0.59 -4.79
CA ASP A 129 -28.85 1.16 -3.81
C ASP A 129 -29.75 0.10 -3.15
N TYR A 130 -29.97 -1.05 -3.78
CA TYR A 130 -30.76 -2.14 -3.21
C TYR A 130 -30.05 -2.91 -2.07
N ILE A 131 -28.76 -2.66 -1.86
CA ILE A 131 -28.02 -3.22 -0.73
C ILE A 131 -27.94 -2.13 0.33
N ASP A 132 -28.75 -2.28 1.39
CA ASP A 132 -28.77 -1.32 2.49
C ASP A 132 -27.55 -1.48 3.41
N ASP A 133 -27.28 -2.71 3.85
CA ASP A 133 -26.20 -2.99 4.80
C ASP A 133 -25.45 -4.29 4.49
N ALA A 134 -24.21 -4.35 5.00
CA ALA A 134 -23.43 -5.58 5.03
C ALA A 134 -23.76 -6.40 6.30
N PRO A 135 -23.68 -7.74 6.24
CA PRO A 135 -23.66 -8.55 7.47
C PRO A 135 -22.55 -8.05 8.40
N ALA A 136 -22.75 -8.13 9.73
CA ALA A 136 -21.73 -7.72 10.70
C ALA A 136 -20.37 -8.41 10.46
N ASN A 137 -20.42 -9.69 10.08
CA ASN A 137 -19.29 -10.54 9.71
C ASN A 137 -18.78 -10.32 8.27
N GLY A 138 -19.44 -9.48 7.48
CA GLY A 138 -19.21 -9.33 6.05
C GLY A 138 -19.70 -10.54 5.23
N TRP A 139 -19.59 -10.41 3.91
CA TRP A 139 -19.87 -11.50 2.97
C TRP A 139 -18.63 -12.36 2.72
N SER A 140 -18.84 -13.65 2.49
CA SER A 140 -17.80 -14.58 2.03
C SER A 140 -17.38 -14.33 0.57
N LYS A 141 -18.29 -13.77 -0.24
CA LYS A 141 -18.07 -13.37 -1.63
C LYS A 141 -18.67 -11.99 -1.85
N ALA A 142 -18.03 -11.16 -2.70
CA ALA A 142 -18.59 -9.86 -3.04
C ALA A 142 -20.02 -10.02 -3.63
N PRO A 143 -20.99 -9.18 -3.19
CA PRO A 143 -22.37 -9.25 -3.67
C PRO A 143 -22.52 -8.77 -5.11
N THR A 144 -21.51 -8.08 -5.64
CA THR A 144 -21.42 -7.61 -7.02
C THR A 144 -20.12 -8.10 -7.65
N GLU A 145 -20.12 -8.27 -8.97
CA GLU A 145 -18.92 -8.64 -9.72
C GLU A 145 -17.93 -7.46 -9.76
N CYS A 146 -17.08 -7.38 -8.75
CA CYS A 146 -15.97 -6.45 -8.72
C CYS A 146 -14.75 -7.11 -9.37
N SER A 147 -14.34 -6.65 -10.56
CA SER A 147 -13.09 -7.10 -11.16
C SER A 147 -11.88 -6.64 -10.32
N LYS A 148 -10.92 -7.56 -10.13
CA LYS A 148 -9.75 -7.42 -9.24
C LYS A 148 -8.74 -6.36 -9.71
#